data_AF-A0A9D1KIG2-F1
#
_entry.id   AF-A0A9D1KIG2-F1
#
_cell.length_a   1.000
_cell.length_b   1.000
_cell.length_c   1.000
_cell.angle_alpha   90.00
_cell.angle_beta   90.00
_cell.angle_gamma   90.00
#
_symmetry.space_group_name_H-M   'P 1'
#
loop_
_entity.id
_entity.type
_entity.pdbx_description
1 polymer ?
#
loop_
_entity_poly.entity_id
_entity_poly.type
_entity_poly.pdbx_seq_one_letter_code
_entity_poly.pdbx_strand_id
1 'polypeptide(L)'
;MKKGFVVILIFFMLSLSVYAGEITYDNVISDTTSIEEDFEILGFDIEDYYEPTQYNYEKWYVIGMAESYLDETDRIQTYFYLYNPTRYGDPDYMSTVASFNLAYKLNDNPEESISAIKLDYDQEHLIYKVKGFAYPYVEQATVFIIEIQHHSLSGNGIQSESDFSANLKHSDTSGFQVEINFNTVLIIEEYQVVEIEVYQDDNFLNNWESFWKMGETRMLVYFYNFNFPEHVSYDSVEYAKFSYIYNTYYEKIYLDSLDFSPSIEYAEFNIKELKSREKVVSEYNTDSKTLRVNQHSQELTFPTFYLGNRIEDQQFGTLDVSGELDSFNYDCSVLLDSTFKTIQRDQDWPKPLHRVSFNHIDYTTLDEVEMIELHYKHDGIVYKCQVIDQPVDEDDFQQGTARPPQSDSPWWEQILEAFRIVGAWILGLFDLAAPSFVQKIVGAVVCFIGVLLIPAIIRLLINLISSIINMIFK
;
A
#
# COMPACT_ATOMS: atom_id res chain seq x y z
N MET A 1 2.17 44.38 -33.75
CA MET A 1 2.04 43.30 -32.75
C MET A 1 1.69 41.96 -33.41
N LYS A 2 2.56 41.42 -34.28
CA LYS A 2 2.33 40.12 -34.96
C LYS A 2 3.58 39.22 -35.00
N LYS A 3 4.69 39.62 -34.36
CA LYS A 3 5.93 38.83 -34.31
C LYS A 3 6.22 38.21 -32.94
N GLY A 4 5.55 38.66 -31.87
CA GLY A 4 5.70 38.11 -30.52
C GLY A 4 4.88 36.84 -30.25
N PHE A 5 3.78 36.63 -30.99
CA PHE A 5 2.89 35.49 -30.76
C PHE A 5 3.38 34.19 -31.43
N VAL A 6 4.26 34.29 -32.43
CA VAL A 6 4.83 33.11 -33.12
C VAL A 6 5.98 32.51 -32.33
N VAL A 7 6.69 33.30 -31.53
CA VAL A 7 7.82 32.79 -30.72
C VAL A 7 7.32 32.01 -29.49
N ILE A 8 6.20 32.40 -28.90
CA ILE A 8 5.59 31.66 -27.77
C ILE A 8 4.93 30.36 -28.27
N LEU A 9 4.41 30.32 -29.50
CA LEU A 9 3.83 29.10 -30.06
C LEU A 9 4.90 28.07 -30.50
N ILE A 10 6.08 28.52 -30.90
CA ILE A 10 7.23 27.64 -31.20
C ILE A 10 7.87 27.11 -29.91
N PHE A 11 7.84 27.88 -28.81
CA PHE A 11 8.34 27.42 -27.51
C PHE A 11 7.39 26.40 -26.83
N PHE A 12 6.08 26.45 -27.09
CA PHE A 12 5.11 25.47 -26.57
C PHE A 12 4.99 24.19 -27.43
N MET A 13 5.48 24.20 -28.67
CA MET A 13 5.54 23.01 -29.55
C MET A 13 6.88 22.25 -29.44
N LEU A 14 7.85 22.80 -28.71
CA LEU A 14 9.08 22.13 -28.30
C LEU A 14 8.93 21.53 -26.90
N SER A 15 7.72 21.09 -26.55
CA SER A 15 7.56 20.02 -25.58
C SER A 15 8.40 18.86 -26.09
N LEU A 16 9.54 18.65 -25.43
CA LEU A 16 10.40 17.48 -25.53
C LEU A 16 9.51 16.25 -25.51
N SER A 17 9.17 15.79 -26.71
CA SER A 17 8.86 14.41 -26.94
C SER A 17 10.20 13.76 -26.63
N VAL A 18 10.31 13.14 -25.47
CA VAL A 18 11.25 12.04 -25.31
C VAL A 18 10.82 11.08 -26.39
N TYR A 19 11.55 11.12 -27.50
CA TYR A 19 11.53 10.04 -28.45
C TYR A 19 11.91 8.83 -27.62
N ALA A 20 10.93 7.99 -27.29
CA ALA A 20 11.20 6.56 -27.29
C ALA A 20 11.88 6.32 -28.64
N GLY A 21 13.18 6.04 -28.60
CA GLY A 21 13.98 5.87 -29.79
C GLY A 21 13.24 4.93 -30.73
N GLU A 22 12.94 5.40 -31.92
CA GLU A 22 12.44 4.55 -32.99
C GLU A 22 13.65 3.69 -33.39
N ILE A 23 13.82 2.56 -32.72
CA ILE A 23 14.86 1.59 -33.04
C ILE A 23 14.44 0.96 -34.37
N THR A 24 15.07 1.37 -35.47
CA THR A 24 14.95 0.69 -36.76
C THR A 24 15.86 -0.53 -36.72
N TYR A 25 15.28 -1.70 -36.44
CA TYR A 25 16.00 -2.96 -36.37
C TYR A 25 16.32 -3.47 -37.78
N ASP A 26 17.58 -3.33 -38.21
CA ASP A 26 18.17 -4.42 -38.99
C ASP A 26 18.27 -5.62 -38.01
N ASN A 27 17.80 -6.81 -38.38
CA ASN A 27 17.77 -8.02 -37.53
C ASN A 27 19.17 -8.40 -37.02
N VAL A 28 19.64 -7.83 -35.90
CA VAL A 28 20.94 -8.14 -35.30
C VAL A 28 20.82 -9.19 -34.18
N ILE A 29 19.73 -9.19 -33.41
CA ILE A 29 19.54 -10.10 -32.28
C ILE A 29 19.28 -11.54 -32.79
N SER A 30 20.03 -12.49 -32.25
CA SER A 30 19.99 -13.90 -32.67
C SER A 30 20.39 -14.87 -31.55
N ASP A 31 20.44 -16.16 -31.85
CA ASP A 31 20.91 -17.19 -30.93
C ASP A 31 22.38 -17.00 -30.48
N THR A 32 23.18 -16.22 -31.22
CA THR A 32 24.63 -16.10 -31.01
C THR A 32 25.11 -14.75 -30.51
N THR A 33 24.26 -13.71 -30.50
CA THR A 33 24.61 -12.43 -29.89
C THR A 33 24.68 -12.56 -28.36
N SER A 34 25.55 -11.79 -27.72
CA SER A 34 25.65 -11.79 -26.25
C SER A 34 24.55 -10.93 -25.62
N ILE A 35 24.41 -11.02 -24.29
CA ILE A 35 23.49 -10.17 -23.53
C ILE A 35 23.86 -8.70 -23.68
N GLU A 36 25.15 -8.35 -23.58
CA GLU A 36 25.64 -6.98 -23.68
C GLU A 36 25.36 -6.37 -25.06
N GLU A 37 25.63 -7.13 -26.13
CA GLU A 37 25.31 -6.71 -27.51
C GLU A 37 23.80 -6.44 -27.68
N ASP A 38 22.96 -7.31 -27.12
CA ASP A 38 21.52 -7.15 -27.20
C ASP A 38 21.02 -5.96 -26.38
N PHE A 39 21.58 -5.72 -25.19
CA PHE A 39 21.19 -4.60 -24.32
C PHE A 39 21.54 -3.25 -24.94
N GLU A 40 22.69 -3.14 -25.60
CA GLU A 40 23.06 -1.95 -26.40
C GLU A 40 22.02 -1.67 -27.50
N ILE A 41 21.50 -2.72 -28.16
CA ILE A 41 20.47 -2.60 -29.21
C ILE A 41 19.12 -2.20 -28.62
N LEU A 42 18.74 -2.81 -27.49
CA LEU A 42 17.47 -2.56 -26.79
C LEU A 42 17.47 -1.21 -26.06
N GLY A 43 18.64 -0.61 -25.84
CA GLY A 43 18.79 0.63 -25.09
C GLY A 43 18.60 0.45 -23.59
N PHE A 44 18.91 -0.74 -23.08
CA PHE A 44 18.94 -1.02 -21.63
C PHE A 44 20.35 -0.80 -21.10
N ASP A 45 20.44 -0.26 -19.89
CA ASP A 45 21.71 -0.19 -19.17
C ASP A 45 21.88 -1.49 -18.38
N ILE A 46 22.95 -2.24 -18.67
CA ILE A 46 23.19 -3.52 -18.00
C ILE A 46 23.64 -3.33 -16.55
N GLU A 47 24.22 -2.17 -16.24
CA GLU A 47 24.72 -1.83 -14.91
C GLU A 47 23.58 -1.58 -13.89
N ASP A 48 22.34 -1.39 -14.38
CA ASP A 48 21.14 -1.29 -13.54
C ASP A 48 20.81 -2.64 -12.84
N TYR A 49 21.43 -3.74 -13.26
CA TYR A 49 21.18 -5.09 -12.75
C TYR A 49 22.38 -5.61 -11.96
N TYR A 50 22.20 -5.89 -10.68
CA TYR A 50 23.27 -6.35 -9.80
C TYR A 50 22.75 -7.32 -8.74
N GLU A 51 23.64 -7.96 -8.00
CA GLU A 51 23.28 -8.78 -6.82
C GLU A 51 22.96 -7.85 -5.63
N PRO A 52 21.70 -7.73 -5.20
CA PRO A 52 21.34 -6.83 -4.10
C PRO A 52 21.86 -7.38 -2.75
N THR A 53 22.10 -6.47 -1.81
CA THR A 53 22.73 -6.81 -0.53
C THR A 53 21.78 -7.39 0.52
N GLN A 54 20.47 -7.14 0.39
CA GLN A 54 19.46 -7.45 1.41
C GLN A 54 18.38 -8.44 0.94
N TYR A 55 18.52 -9.06 -0.24
CA TYR A 55 17.48 -9.93 -0.80
C TYR A 55 17.62 -11.37 -0.32
N ASN A 56 16.54 -11.91 0.25
CA ASN A 56 16.43 -13.30 0.65
C ASN A 56 15.13 -13.93 0.12
N TYR A 57 14.70 -13.49 -1.07
CA TYR A 57 13.49 -13.96 -1.74
C TYR A 57 13.80 -14.47 -3.14
N GLU A 58 13.07 -15.50 -3.55
CA GLU A 58 13.35 -16.28 -4.75
C GLU A 58 12.29 -16.02 -5.82
N LYS A 59 12.55 -15.07 -6.73
CA LYS A 59 11.65 -14.72 -7.83
C LYS A 59 12.41 -14.46 -9.13
N TRP A 60 11.81 -14.87 -10.23
CA TRP A 60 12.29 -14.55 -11.57
C TRP A 60 11.50 -13.39 -12.16
N TYR A 61 12.22 -12.51 -12.85
CA TYR A 61 11.67 -11.35 -13.56
C TYR A 61 12.00 -11.48 -15.04
N VAL A 62 11.03 -11.18 -15.91
CA VAL A 62 11.31 -10.92 -17.33
C VAL A 62 11.62 -9.44 -17.45
N ILE A 63 12.88 -9.11 -17.66
CA ILE A 63 13.38 -7.73 -17.69
C ILE A 63 13.47 -7.17 -19.12
N GLY A 64 13.31 -8.03 -20.13
CA GLY A 64 13.33 -7.63 -21.51
C GLY A 64 12.83 -8.71 -22.47
N MET A 65 12.50 -8.28 -23.68
CA MET A 65 12.16 -9.17 -24.79
C MET A 65 12.72 -8.61 -26.10
N ALA A 66 13.15 -9.50 -26.97
CA ALA A 66 13.56 -9.20 -28.32
C ALA A 66 13.00 -10.22 -29.32
N GLU A 67 13.08 -9.89 -30.60
CA GLU A 67 12.58 -10.74 -31.68
C GLU A 67 13.57 -10.84 -32.83
N SER A 68 13.52 -11.96 -33.54
CA SER A 68 14.27 -12.18 -34.78
C SER A 68 13.40 -12.87 -35.82
N TYR A 69 13.53 -12.45 -37.06
CA TYR A 69 12.78 -13.03 -38.18
C TYR A 69 13.47 -14.26 -38.75
N LEU A 70 12.72 -15.35 -38.88
CA LEU A 70 13.17 -16.61 -39.47
C LEU A 70 12.71 -16.71 -40.92
N ASP A 71 13.46 -16.08 -41.83
CA ASP A 71 13.19 -15.99 -43.28
C ASP A 71 12.75 -17.32 -43.91
N GLU A 72 13.40 -18.43 -43.55
CA GLU A 72 13.14 -19.74 -44.14
C GLU A 72 11.75 -20.31 -43.81
N THR A 73 11.13 -19.81 -42.74
CA THR A 73 9.88 -20.35 -42.20
C THR A 73 8.74 -19.35 -42.08
N ASP A 74 8.97 -18.07 -42.38
CA ASP A 74 7.99 -16.98 -42.22
C ASP A 74 7.45 -16.92 -40.78
N ARG A 75 8.39 -16.98 -39.82
CA ARG A 75 8.11 -17.01 -38.38
C ARG A 75 8.96 -15.99 -37.64
N ILE A 76 8.45 -15.56 -36.50
CA ILE A 76 9.11 -14.68 -35.56
C ILE A 76 9.57 -15.53 -34.38
N GLN A 77 10.86 -15.46 -34.06
CA GLN A 77 11.46 -16.10 -32.89
C GLN A 77 11.55 -15.08 -31.75
N THR A 78 11.08 -15.44 -30.56
CA THR A 78 11.22 -14.59 -29.36
C THR A 78 12.48 -14.93 -28.56
N TYR A 79 13.07 -13.91 -27.96
CA TYR A 79 14.15 -14.00 -26.97
C TYR A 79 13.71 -13.25 -25.72
N PHE A 80 13.94 -13.84 -24.55
CA PHE A 80 13.61 -13.23 -23.26
C PHE A 80 14.88 -13.08 -22.44
N TYR A 81 14.94 -11.99 -21.67
CA TYR A 81 16.00 -11.71 -20.71
C TYR A 81 15.41 -11.88 -19.31
N LEU A 82 15.93 -12.87 -18.58
CA LEU A 82 15.44 -13.26 -17.27
C LEU A 82 16.45 -12.86 -16.20
N TYR A 83 15.97 -12.25 -15.12
CA TYR A 83 16.79 -11.84 -13.99
C TYR A 83 16.27 -12.47 -12.70
N ASN A 84 17.19 -12.81 -11.82
CA ASN A 84 16.89 -13.26 -10.46
C ASN A 84 17.88 -12.59 -9.51
N PRO A 85 17.42 -11.83 -8.51
CA PRO A 85 18.29 -11.05 -7.63
C PRO A 85 19.14 -11.90 -6.68
N THR A 86 18.92 -13.22 -6.59
CA THR A 86 19.43 -14.01 -5.47
C THR A 86 20.31 -15.17 -5.93
N ARG A 87 21.58 -15.21 -5.50
CA ARG A 87 22.42 -16.42 -5.66
C ARG A 87 22.03 -17.45 -4.61
N TYR A 88 21.08 -18.32 -4.95
CA TYR A 88 20.54 -19.36 -4.06
C TYR A 88 21.66 -20.20 -3.41
N GLY A 89 21.95 -19.98 -2.13
CA GLY A 89 22.71 -20.86 -1.21
C GLY A 89 24.11 -21.35 -1.62
N ASP A 90 24.54 -21.07 -2.85
CA ASP A 90 25.75 -21.54 -3.50
C ASP A 90 26.16 -20.46 -4.52
N PRO A 91 27.39 -19.92 -4.45
CA PRO A 91 27.92 -18.96 -5.43
C PRO A 91 27.79 -19.44 -6.88
N ASP A 92 27.75 -20.76 -7.10
CA ASP A 92 27.63 -21.37 -8.41
C ASP A 92 26.17 -21.72 -8.80
N TYR A 93 25.16 -21.48 -7.96
CA TYR A 93 23.79 -21.94 -8.22
C TYR A 93 23.24 -21.51 -9.57
N MET A 94 23.47 -20.25 -9.95
CA MET A 94 23.00 -19.74 -11.23
C MET A 94 23.68 -20.47 -12.40
N SER A 95 24.93 -20.90 -12.24
CA SER A 95 25.57 -21.78 -13.23
C SER A 95 24.88 -23.17 -13.35
N THR A 96 24.13 -23.60 -12.32
CA THR A 96 23.42 -24.89 -12.30
C THR A 96 22.02 -24.85 -12.90
N VAL A 97 21.50 -23.68 -13.29
CA VAL A 97 20.22 -23.57 -13.99
C VAL A 97 20.34 -24.24 -15.36
N ALA A 98 19.64 -25.36 -15.51
CA ALA A 98 19.72 -26.24 -16.67
C ALA A 98 18.72 -25.86 -17.76
N SER A 99 17.50 -25.47 -17.37
CA SER A 99 16.46 -25.04 -18.30
C SER A 99 15.41 -24.16 -17.63
N PHE A 100 14.65 -23.46 -18.46
CA PHE A 100 13.49 -22.68 -18.05
C PHE A 100 12.24 -23.20 -18.75
N ASN A 101 11.11 -23.15 -18.07
CA ASN A 101 9.79 -23.29 -18.64
C ASN A 101 9.07 -21.96 -18.46
N LEU A 102 8.52 -21.43 -19.55
CA LEU A 102 7.76 -20.19 -19.56
C LEU A 102 6.30 -20.52 -19.89
N ALA A 103 5.38 -20.17 -18.99
CA ALA A 103 3.96 -20.14 -19.30
C ALA A 103 3.64 -18.79 -19.95
N TYR A 104 2.98 -18.82 -21.11
CA TYR A 104 2.73 -17.62 -21.90
C TYR A 104 1.34 -17.60 -22.55
N LYS A 105 0.90 -16.41 -22.94
CA LYS A 105 -0.21 -16.19 -23.86
C LYS A 105 0.25 -15.31 -25.01
N LEU A 106 -0.17 -15.67 -26.22
CA LEU A 106 0.01 -14.87 -27.43
C LEU A 106 -1.36 -14.35 -27.86
N ASN A 107 -1.57 -13.04 -27.80
CA ASN A 107 -2.88 -12.39 -27.95
C ASN A 107 -3.90 -13.01 -26.97
N ASP A 108 -5.16 -13.12 -27.37
CA ASP A 108 -6.24 -13.73 -26.58
C ASP A 108 -6.26 -15.28 -26.65
N ASN A 109 -5.15 -15.90 -27.05
CA ASN A 109 -5.09 -17.36 -27.13
C ASN A 109 -5.05 -18.00 -25.72
N PRO A 110 -5.41 -19.30 -25.62
CA PRO A 110 -5.21 -20.06 -24.39
C PRO A 110 -3.76 -20.01 -23.93
N GLU A 111 -3.58 -20.21 -22.62
CA GLU A 111 -2.27 -20.35 -22.02
C GLU A 111 -1.54 -21.58 -22.58
N GLU A 112 -0.28 -21.37 -22.94
CA GLU A 112 0.64 -22.40 -23.41
C GLU A 112 1.90 -22.40 -22.54
N SER A 113 2.66 -23.49 -22.57
CA SER A 113 3.94 -23.59 -21.88
C SER A 113 5.02 -24.03 -22.84
N ILE A 114 6.18 -23.39 -22.77
CA ILE A 114 7.36 -23.74 -23.56
C ILE A 114 8.56 -23.99 -22.66
N SER A 115 9.34 -25.02 -23.00
CA SER A 115 10.69 -25.18 -22.46
C SER A 115 11.65 -24.30 -23.24
N ALA A 116 12.03 -23.18 -22.63
CA ALA A 116 12.95 -22.20 -23.19
C ALA A 116 14.40 -22.70 -23.12
N ILE A 117 15.15 -22.43 -24.18
CA ILE A 117 16.55 -22.86 -24.30
C ILE A 117 17.45 -21.76 -23.75
N LYS A 118 18.25 -22.07 -22.73
CA LYS A 118 19.32 -21.17 -22.23
C LYS A 118 20.36 -20.96 -23.33
N LEU A 119 20.59 -19.71 -23.72
CA LEU A 119 21.57 -19.33 -24.74
C LEU A 119 22.84 -18.75 -24.12
N ASP A 120 22.67 -17.83 -23.18
CA ASP A 120 23.76 -17.10 -22.54
C ASP A 120 23.44 -16.80 -21.07
N TYR A 121 24.47 -16.50 -20.28
CA TYR A 121 24.36 -16.11 -18.88
C TYR A 121 25.47 -15.12 -18.50
N ASP A 122 25.05 -13.92 -18.13
CA ASP A 122 25.90 -12.91 -17.52
C ASP A 122 25.91 -13.12 -16.00
N GLN A 123 27.05 -13.57 -15.48
CA GLN A 123 27.21 -13.85 -14.05
C GLN A 123 27.36 -12.60 -13.19
N GLU A 124 27.86 -11.50 -13.75
CA GLU A 124 28.07 -10.25 -13.04
C GLU A 124 26.73 -9.58 -12.75
N HIS A 125 25.86 -9.53 -13.76
CA HIS A 125 24.56 -8.86 -13.70
C HIS A 125 23.38 -9.82 -13.41
N LEU A 126 23.64 -11.12 -13.30
CA LEU A 126 22.66 -12.19 -13.01
C LEU A 126 21.56 -12.35 -14.08
N ILE A 127 21.89 -12.07 -15.35
CA ILE A 127 20.94 -12.06 -16.46
C ILE A 127 21.10 -13.32 -17.31
N TYR A 128 19.98 -13.92 -17.69
CA TYR A 128 19.92 -15.02 -18.65
C TYR A 128 19.28 -14.58 -19.94
N LYS A 129 19.92 -14.92 -21.06
CA LYS A 129 19.28 -14.90 -22.36
C LYS A 129 18.68 -16.27 -22.65
N VAL A 130 17.38 -16.31 -22.89
CA VAL A 130 16.68 -17.56 -23.24
C VAL A 130 15.96 -17.44 -24.57
N LYS A 131 16.04 -18.49 -25.38
CA LYS A 131 15.27 -18.64 -26.61
C LYS A 131 13.86 -19.11 -26.25
N GLY A 132 12.88 -18.26 -26.56
CA GLY A 132 11.47 -18.52 -26.34
C GLY A 132 10.81 -19.30 -27.47
N PHE A 133 9.53 -19.03 -27.69
CA PHE A 133 8.73 -19.67 -28.73
C PHE A 133 8.86 -18.95 -30.07
N ALA A 134 8.53 -19.66 -31.14
CA ALA A 134 8.38 -19.08 -32.46
C ALA A 134 6.91 -19.06 -32.86
N TYR A 135 6.44 -17.99 -33.50
CA TYR A 135 5.07 -17.88 -33.98
C TYR A 135 5.03 -17.35 -35.42
N PRO A 136 3.94 -17.57 -36.19
CA PRO A 136 3.84 -17.07 -37.56
C PRO A 136 3.93 -15.55 -37.61
N TYR A 137 4.48 -14.99 -38.69
CA TYR A 137 4.48 -13.55 -38.88
C TYR A 137 3.05 -12.97 -38.86
N VAL A 138 2.87 -11.91 -38.08
CA VAL A 138 1.64 -11.11 -37.99
C VAL A 138 2.05 -9.66 -37.86
N GLU A 139 1.26 -8.69 -38.34
CA GLU A 139 1.64 -7.28 -38.22
C GLU A 139 1.66 -6.79 -36.76
N GLN A 140 0.83 -7.39 -35.90
CA GLN A 140 0.72 -7.05 -34.50
C GLN A 140 0.52 -8.29 -33.64
N ALA A 141 1.18 -8.32 -32.49
CA ALA A 141 0.99 -9.34 -31.48
C ALA A 141 1.14 -8.75 -30.07
N THR A 142 0.50 -9.37 -29.10
CA THR A 142 0.74 -9.11 -27.68
C THR A 142 1.22 -10.40 -27.04
N VAL A 143 2.30 -10.34 -26.29
CA VAL A 143 2.85 -11.48 -25.55
C VAL A 143 2.72 -11.21 -24.07
N PHE A 144 2.24 -12.20 -23.33
CA PHE A 144 2.21 -12.21 -21.87
C PHE A 144 3.07 -13.37 -21.39
N ILE A 145 3.94 -13.13 -20.41
CA ILE A 145 4.55 -14.20 -19.63
C ILE A 145 3.82 -14.24 -18.30
N ILE A 146 3.28 -15.41 -17.96
CA ILE A 146 2.40 -15.61 -16.80
C ILE A 146 3.17 -16.23 -15.66
N GLU A 147 4.07 -17.15 -15.98
CA GLU A 147 4.85 -17.88 -15.01
C GLU A 147 6.21 -18.25 -15.58
N ILE A 148 7.22 -18.19 -14.72
CA ILE A 148 8.58 -18.66 -15.00
C ILE A 148 8.87 -19.78 -14.02
N GLN A 149 9.27 -20.94 -14.52
CA GLN A 149 9.78 -22.03 -13.71
C GLN A 149 11.16 -22.41 -14.22
N HIS A 150 12.15 -22.52 -13.34
CA HIS A 150 13.45 -23.06 -13.75
C HIS A 150 13.67 -24.47 -13.19
N HIS A 151 14.52 -25.22 -13.88
CA HIS A 151 15.00 -26.53 -13.45
C HIS A 151 16.52 -26.45 -13.26
N SER A 152 16.98 -26.85 -12.08
CA SER A 152 18.40 -26.94 -11.77
C SER A 152 18.90 -28.37 -12.01
N LEU A 153 20.22 -28.54 -12.09
CA LEU A 153 20.83 -29.87 -12.15
C LEU A 153 20.53 -30.73 -10.91
N SER A 154 20.10 -30.13 -9.79
CA SER A 154 19.78 -30.81 -8.53
C SER A 154 18.28 -31.09 -8.32
N GLY A 155 17.40 -30.57 -9.19
CA GLY A 155 15.95 -30.81 -9.14
C GLY A 155 15.11 -29.65 -9.67
N ASN A 156 13.82 -29.66 -9.33
CA ASN A 156 12.93 -28.54 -9.62
C ASN A 156 13.46 -27.29 -8.91
N GLY A 157 13.55 -26.19 -9.65
CA GLY A 157 13.94 -24.88 -9.11
C GLY A 157 12.72 -24.04 -8.70
N ILE A 158 12.97 -22.74 -8.62
CA ILE A 158 12.02 -21.66 -8.34
C ILE A 158 10.96 -21.58 -9.44
N GLN A 159 9.72 -21.39 -9.02
CA GLN A 159 8.56 -21.09 -9.85
C GLN A 159 7.95 -19.77 -9.35
N SER A 160 7.75 -18.80 -10.25
CA SER A 160 7.23 -17.48 -9.91
C SER A 160 6.26 -16.94 -10.95
N GLU A 161 5.21 -16.26 -10.48
CA GLU A 161 4.25 -15.51 -11.32
C GLU A 161 4.93 -14.29 -11.98
N SER A 162 4.44 -13.89 -13.15
CA SER A 162 4.93 -12.75 -13.90
C SER A 162 3.77 -11.88 -14.41
N ASP A 163 3.95 -10.56 -14.30
CA ASP A 163 3.06 -9.54 -14.86
C ASP A 163 3.60 -8.99 -16.20
N PHE A 164 4.60 -9.64 -16.79
CA PHE A 164 5.26 -9.16 -18.01
C PHE A 164 4.32 -9.18 -19.21
N SER A 165 4.29 -8.07 -19.94
CA SER A 165 3.64 -8.02 -21.25
C SER A 165 4.40 -7.16 -22.24
N ALA A 166 4.34 -7.57 -23.51
CA ALA A 166 4.96 -6.87 -24.62
C ALA A 166 3.95 -6.72 -25.76
N ASN A 167 3.84 -5.52 -26.32
CA ASN A 167 3.14 -5.25 -27.56
C ASN A 167 4.14 -5.15 -28.70
N LEU A 168 3.86 -5.88 -29.77
CA LEU A 168 4.77 -6.16 -30.86
C LEU A 168 4.15 -5.61 -32.14
N LYS A 169 4.94 -4.87 -32.92
CA LYS A 169 4.55 -4.34 -34.22
C LYS A 169 5.61 -4.71 -35.24
N HIS A 170 5.18 -5.31 -36.34
CA HIS A 170 6.08 -5.74 -37.41
C HIS A 170 5.72 -5.03 -38.70
N SER A 171 6.73 -4.52 -39.38
CA SER A 171 6.57 -3.84 -40.65
C SER A 171 7.70 -4.20 -41.60
N ASP A 172 7.33 -4.52 -42.83
CA ASP A 172 8.26 -4.70 -43.94
C ASP A 172 9.15 -3.47 -44.21
N THR A 173 8.79 -2.30 -43.67
CA THR A 173 9.49 -1.03 -43.93
C THR A 173 10.15 -0.39 -42.72
N SER A 174 9.69 -0.68 -41.50
CA SER A 174 10.21 -0.10 -40.25
C SER A 174 10.85 -1.12 -39.31
N GLY A 175 10.86 -2.41 -39.67
CA GLY A 175 11.45 -3.48 -38.88
C GLY A 175 10.49 -4.04 -37.83
N PHE A 176 11.07 -4.71 -36.84
CA PHE A 176 10.36 -5.22 -35.66
C PHE A 176 10.33 -4.13 -34.59
N GLN A 177 9.26 -3.98 -33.83
CA GLN A 177 9.21 -3.04 -32.72
C GLN A 177 8.58 -3.74 -31.52
N VAL A 178 9.32 -3.78 -30.41
CA VAL A 178 8.88 -4.36 -29.14
C VAL A 178 8.65 -3.23 -28.15
N GLU A 179 7.43 -3.12 -27.62
CA GLU A 179 7.05 -2.17 -26.57
C GLU A 179 6.60 -2.96 -25.34
N ILE A 180 7.47 -3.06 -24.34
CA ILE A 180 7.19 -3.69 -23.06
C ILE A 180 6.36 -2.79 -22.13
N ASN A 181 5.68 -3.37 -21.13
CA ASN A 181 4.79 -2.63 -20.23
C ASN A 181 5.50 -1.66 -19.26
N PHE A 182 6.83 -1.76 -19.16
CA PHE A 182 7.72 -0.85 -18.44
C PHE A 182 8.82 -0.35 -19.39
N ASN A 183 9.54 0.72 -19.03
CA ASN A 183 10.68 1.22 -19.81
C ASN A 183 12.02 1.15 -19.05
N THR A 184 11.99 0.81 -17.77
CA THR A 184 13.18 0.62 -16.92
C THR A 184 12.85 -0.36 -15.79
N VAL A 185 13.87 -0.82 -15.08
CA VAL A 185 13.77 -1.66 -13.90
C VAL A 185 14.31 -0.87 -12.71
N LEU A 186 13.68 -1.04 -11.54
CA LEU A 186 14.11 -0.40 -10.31
C LEU A 186 14.28 -1.45 -9.22
N ILE A 187 15.51 -1.62 -8.72
CA ILE A 187 15.82 -2.49 -7.58
C ILE A 187 15.76 -1.63 -6.31
N ILE A 188 14.83 -1.92 -5.40
CA ILE A 188 14.68 -1.17 -4.14
C ILE A 188 15.24 -2.00 -2.99
N GLU A 189 16.39 -1.58 -2.44
CA GLU A 189 17.06 -2.30 -1.34
C GLU A 189 16.70 -1.77 0.05
N GLU A 190 16.36 -0.48 0.16
CA GLU A 190 16.07 0.17 1.44
C GLU A 190 14.60 0.56 1.48
N TYR A 191 13.79 -0.28 2.13
CA TYR A 191 12.37 -0.07 2.29
C TYR A 191 11.84 -0.69 3.58
N GLN A 192 10.65 -0.26 3.99
CA GLN A 192 9.93 -0.82 5.13
C GLN A 192 8.44 -0.53 5.03
N VAL A 193 7.65 -1.38 5.68
CA VAL A 193 6.22 -1.14 5.88
C VAL A 193 6.00 -0.68 7.32
N VAL A 194 5.25 0.41 7.48
CA VAL A 194 4.91 0.99 8.77
C VAL A 194 3.41 0.88 9.01
N GLU A 195 3.02 0.24 10.11
CA GLU A 195 1.65 0.25 10.62
C GLU A 195 1.53 1.29 11.74
N ILE A 196 0.66 2.29 11.54
CA ILE A 196 0.31 3.26 12.57
C ILE A 196 -1.10 2.97 13.09
N GLU A 197 -1.21 2.57 14.35
CA GLU A 197 -2.50 2.44 15.04
C GLU A 197 -2.95 3.83 15.51
N VAL A 198 -3.96 4.37 14.83
CA VAL A 198 -4.60 5.66 15.12
C VAL A 198 -5.76 5.45 16.09
N TYR A 199 -5.65 6.10 17.25
CA TYR A 199 -6.67 6.04 18.29
C TYR A 199 -7.79 7.04 18.01
N GLN A 200 -9.01 6.70 18.44
CA GLN A 200 -10.14 7.63 18.37
C GLN A 200 -9.86 8.90 19.18
N ASP A 201 -10.42 10.02 18.72
CA ASP A 201 -10.30 11.29 19.45
C ASP A 201 -10.95 11.23 20.82
N ASP A 202 -10.31 11.88 21.78
CA ASP A 202 -10.76 11.94 23.17
C ASP A 202 -11.83 13.05 23.36
N ASN A 203 -12.96 12.90 22.67
CA ASN A 203 -14.08 13.84 22.74
C ASN A 203 -15.28 13.27 23.48
N PHE A 204 -16.19 14.14 23.92
CA PHE A 204 -17.34 13.74 24.75
C PHE A 204 -18.21 12.66 24.10
N LEU A 205 -18.46 12.73 22.79
CA LEU A 205 -19.31 11.76 22.10
C LEU A 205 -18.63 10.40 22.03
N ASN A 206 -17.35 10.35 21.66
CA ASN A 206 -16.55 9.12 21.65
C ASN A 206 -16.48 8.49 23.05
N ASN A 207 -16.15 9.29 24.07
CA ASN A 207 -16.09 8.82 25.45
C ASN A 207 -17.43 8.33 25.98
N TRP A 208 -18.52 9.01 25.64
CA TRP A 208 -19.87 8.59 25.98
C TRP A 208 -20.21 7.25 25.30
N GLU A 209 -19.94 7.10 24.00
CA GLU A 209 -20.19 5.85 23.29
C GLU A 209 -19.35 4.69 23.83
N SER A 210 -18.03 4.88 24.01
CA SER A 210 -17.15 3.85 24.56
C SER A 210 -17.54 3.43 25.98
N PHE A 211 -18.00 4.37 26.81
CA PHE A 211 -18.51 4.06 28.14
C PHE A 211 -19.73 3.13 28.10
N TRP A 212 -20.69 3.38 27.22
CA TRP A 212 -21.93 2.58 27.13
C TRP A 212 -21.76 1.28 26.34
N LYS A 213 -20.94 1.30 25.28
CA LYS A 213 -20.72 0.15 24.40
C LYS A 213 -19.64 -0.81 24.91
N MET A 214 -18.88 -0.43 25.95
CA MET A 214 -17.70 -1.16 26.42
C MET A 214 -16.77 -1.56 25.27
N GLY A 215 -16.63 -0.70 24.27
CA GLY A 215 -15.90 -0.99 23.05
C GLY A 215 -15.10 0.20 22.54
N GLU A 216 -14.07 -0.11 21.77
CA GLU A 216 -13.11 0.82 21.19
C GLU A 216 -12.91 0.45 19.72
N THR A 217 -12.87 1.46 18.85
CA THR A 217 -12.46 1.27 17.45
C THR A 217 -11.19 2.06 17.22
N ARG A 218 -10.23 1.41 16.58
CA ARG A 218 -8.96 1.98 16.16
C ARG A 218 -8.81 1.78 14.66
N MET A 219 -8.05 2.65 14.02
CA MET A 219 -7.76 2.57 12.61
C MET A 219 -6.29 2.20 12.45
N LEU A 220 -6.00 1.15 11.69
CA LEU A 220 -4.63 0.80 11.31
C LEU A 220 -4.37 1.46 9.97
N VAL A 221 -3.30 2.25 9.86
CA VAL A 221 -2.92 2.93 8.62
C VAL A 221 -1.55 2.42 8.20
N TYR A 222 -1.45 1.97 6.95
CA TYR A 222 -0.27 1.31 6.42
C TYR A 222 0.46 2.22 5.44
N PHE A 223 1.77 2.34 5.62
CA PHE A 223 2.65 3.09 4.72
C PHE A 223 3.78 2.19 4.22
N TYR A 224 4.11 2.29 2.94
CA TYR A 224 5.33 1.69 2.37
C TYR A 224 6.34 2.81 2.14
N ASN A 225 7.45 2.76 2.86
CA ASN A 225 8.49 3.79 2.83
C ASN A 225 9.74 3.22 2.17
N PHE A 226 10.33 3.93 1.22
CA PHE A 226 11.49 3.44 0.46
C PHE A 226 12.42 4.56 -0.01
N ASN A 227 13.68 4.20 -0.24
CA ASN A 227 14.69 5.05 -0.87
C ASN A 227 14.86 4.67 -2.33
N PHE A 228 15.03 5.68 -3.18
CA PHE A 228 15.47 5.42 -4.55
C PHE A 228 16.94 5.00 -4.53
N PRO A 229 17.40 4.16 -5.48
CA PRO A 229 18.81 3.89 -5.65
C PRO A 229 19.61 5.18 -5.84
N GLU A 230 20.83 5.26 -5.31
CA GLU A 230 21.62 6.51 -5.31
C GLU A 230 21.87 7.10 -6.70
N HIS A 231 21.88 6.26 -7.75
CA HIS A 231 22.08 6.68 -9.14
C HIS A 231 20.79 7.18 -9.81
N VAL A 232 19.61 6.97 -9.21
CA VAL A 232 18.31 7.39 -9.73
C VAL A 232 17.96 8.77 -9.19
N SER A 233 17.72 9.70 -10.11
CA SER A 233 17.18 11.02 -9.77
C SER A 233 15.67 11.05 -10.00
N TYR A 234 14.95 11.73 -9.12
CA TYR A 234 13.48 11.80 -9.14
C TYR A 234 12.99 13.18 -8.68
N ASP A 235 11.89 13.63 -9.27
CA ASP A 235 11.18 14.87 -8.92
C ASP A 235 9.84 14.57 -8.23
N SER A 236 9.14 13.53 -8.69
CA SER A 236 7.84 13.10 -8.18
C SER A 236 7.54 11.63 -8.46
N VAL A 237 6.66 11.05 -7.64
CA VAL A 237 6.04 9.75 -7.91
C VAL A 237 4.61 10.01 -8.40
N GLU A 238 4.28 9.40 -9.53
CA GLU A 238 3.00 9.62 -10.24
C GLU A 238 2.04 8.44 -10.07
N TYR A 239 2.58 7.22 -9.98
CA TYR A 239 1.79 6.00 -9.88
C TYR A 239 2.59 4.90 -9.17
N ALA A 240 1.88 4.02 -8.47
CA ALA A 240 2.46 2.80 -7.94
C ALA A 240 1.42 1.66 -7.94
N LYS A 241 1.88 0.43 -8.09
CA LYS A 241 1.07 -0.78 -8.01
C LYS A 241 1.65 -1.72 -6.96
N PHE A 242 0.81 -2.19 -6.05
CA PHE A 242 1.22 -3.13 -5.00
C PHE A 242 0.37 -4.38 -5.03
N SER A 243 0.94 -5.50 -4.58
CA SER A 243 0.19 -6.67 -4.13
C SER A 243 0.41 -6.88 -2.65
N TYR A 244 -0.64 -7.28 -1.95
CA TYR A 244 -0.59 -7.64 -0.54
C TYR A 244 -1.80 -8.52 -0.20
N ILE A 245 -1.76 -9.11 0.99
CA ILE A 245 -2.79 -10.01 1.48
C ILE A 245 -3.51 -9.38 2.66
N TYR A 246 -4.84 -9.31 2.61
CA TYR A 246 -5.65 -9.00 3.78
C TYR A 246 -5.87 -10.26 4.60
N ASN A 247 -5.31 -10.28 5.81
CA ASN A 247 -5.58 -11.30 6.82
C ASN A 247 -6.59 -10.73 7.83
N THR A 248 -7.81 -11.27 7.86
CA THR A 248 -8.82 -10.88 8.85
C THR A 248 -8.81 -11.86 10.01
N TYR A 249 -8.56 -11.36 11.20
CA TYR A 249 -8.50 -12.13 12.43
C TYR A 249 -9.67 -11.81 13.35
N TYR A 250 -10.04 -12.84 14.12
CA TYR A 250 -10.80 -12.72 15.33
C TYR A 250 -9.95 -13.23 16.50
N GLU A 251 -9.83 -12.40 17.53
CA GLU A 251 -9.16 -12.77 18.78
C GLU A 251 -10.11 -12.68 19.98
N LYS A 252 -9.93 -13.61 20.91
CA LYS A 252 -10.49 -13.53 22.26
C LYS A 252 -9.32 -13.50 23.25
N ILE A 253 -9.12 -12.37 23.93
CA ILE A 253 -8.02 -12.19 24.89
C ILE A 253 -8.60 -11.96 26.28
N TYR A 254 -8.32 -12.88 27.21
CA TYR A 254 -8.68 -12.72 28.62
C TYR A 254 -7.77 -11.70 29.31
N LEU A 255 -8.36 -10.86 30.18
CA LEU A 255 -7.67 -9.74 30.82
C LEU A 255 -7.54 -9.92 32.32
N ASP A 256 -6.49 -9.35 32.90
CA ASP A 256 -6.38 -9.21 34.35
C ASP A 256 -7.41 -8.19 34.87
N SER A 257 -7.99 -8.51 36.03
CA SER A 257 -8.98 -7.68 36.71
C SER A 257 -8.44 -6.34 37.22
N LEU A 258 -7.14 -6.21 37.44
CA LEU A 258 -6.52 -5.04 38.07
C LEU A 258 -6.10 -3.97 37.07
N ASP A 259 -5.56 -4.37 35.92
CA ASP A 259 -4.96 -3.44 34.95
C ASP A 259 -5.45 -3.63 33.51
N PHE A 260 -6.37 -4.57 33.27
CA PHE A 260 -6.91 -4.88 31.94
C PHE A 260 -5.84 -5.24 30.90
N SER A 261 -4.67 -5.71 31.33
CA SER A 261 -3.66 -6.29 30.46
C SER A 261 -3.97 -7.77 30.16
N PRO A 262 -3.41 -8.34 29.07
CA PRO A 262 -3.58 -9.76 28.79
C PRO A 262 -3.18 -10.65 29.98
N SER A 263 -4.12 -11.47 30.45
CA SER A 263 -3.90 -12.31 31.61
C SER A 263 -3.06 -13.53 31.27
N ILE A 264 -1.93 -13.69 31.95
CA ILE A 264 -1.10 -14.90 31.87
C ILE A 264 -1.86 -16.12 32.41
N GLU A 265 -2.68 -15.96 33.46
CA GLU A 265 -3.43 -17.06 34.09
C GLU A 265 -4.45 -17.69 33.12
N TYR A 266 -5.06 -16.87 32.27
CA TYR A 266 -6.10 -17.30 31.34
C TYR A 266 -5.61 -17.37 29.88
N ALA A 267 -4.30 -17.27 29.64
CA ALA A 267 -3.72 -17.29 28.30
C ALA A 267 -4.06 -18.57 27.52
N GLU A 268 -4.25 -19.71 28.20
CA GLU A 268 -4.66 -20.98 27.59
C GLU A 268 -6.07 -20.94 26.95
N PHE A 269 -6.90 -19.97 27.35
CA PHE A 269 -8.24 -19.75 26.80
C PHE A 269 -8.27 -18.68 25.71
N ASN A 270 -7.12 -18.05 25.41
CA ASN A 270 -7.05 -17.09 24.32
C ASN A 270 -7.26 -17.79 22.98
N ILE A 271 -7.98 -17.13 22.09
CA ILE A 271 -8.25 -17.62 20.74
C ILE A 271 -7.68 -16.59 19.78
N LYS A 272 -6.93 -17.04 18.77
CA LYS A 272 -6.61 -16.27 17.55
C LYS A 272 -7.01 -17.12 16.36
N GLU A 273 -7.98 -16.64 15.59
CA GLU A 273 -8.55 -17.37 14.45
C GLU A 273 -8.48 -16.50 13.20
N LEU A 274 -7.82 -17.00 12.15
CA LEU A 274 -7.86 -16.40 10.82
C LEU A 274 -9.23 -16.68 10.19
N LYS A 275 -10.02 -15.63 9.96
CA LYS A 275 -11.37 -15.69 9.39
C LYS A 275 -11.38 -15.67 7.88
N SER A 276 -10.51 -14.86 7.27
CA SER A 276 -10.36 -14.78 5.82
C SER A 276 -8.95 -14.36 5.43
N ARG A 277 -8.52 -14.80 4.25
CA ARG A 277 -7.27 -14.42 3.60
C ARG A 277 -7.59 -14.07 2.15
N GLU A 278 -7.27 -12.85 1.72
CA GLU A 278 -7.57 -12.36 0.37
C GLU A 278 -6.35 -11.64 -0.22
N LYS A 279 -5.83 -12.14 -1.37
CA LYS A 279 -4.77 -11.46 -2.13
C LYS A 279 -5.41 -10.35 -2.96
N VAL A 280 -4.88 -9.13 -2.83
CA VAL A 280 -5.34 -7.94 -3.54
C VAL A 280 -4.18 -7.32 -4.30
N VAL A 281 -4.52 -6.74 -5.44
CA VAL A 281 -3.63 -5.91 -6.25
C VAL A 281 -4.27 -4.54 -6.34
N SER A 282 -3.54 -3.53 -5.88
CA SER A 282 -4.02 -2.16 -5.74
C SER A 282 -3.16 -1.19 -6.52
N GLU A 283 -3.82 -0.23 -7.17
CA GLU A 283 -3.20 0.82 -7.96
C GLU A 283 -3.38 2.17 -7.27
N TYR A 284 -2.31 2.96 -7.24
CA TYR A 284 -2.20 4.22 -6.52
C TYR A 284 -1.84 5.35 -7.47
N ASN A 285 -2.50 6.49 -7.33
CA ASN A 285 -2.25 7.72 -8.10
C ASN A 285 -1.99 8.90 -7.14
N THR A 286 -1.60 10.05 -7.67
CA THR A 286 -1.24 11.29 -6.94
C THR A 286 -2.39 11.98 -6.17
N ASP A 287 -3.42 11.23 -5.79
CA ASP A 287 -4.56 11.74 -5.06
C ASP A 287 -4.24 11.93 -3.56
N SER A 288 -5.23 12.37 -2.80
CA SER A 288 -5.17 12.38 -1.33
C SER A 288 -6.34 11.59 -0.77
N LYS A 289 -6.07 10.77 0.24
CA LYS A 289 -7.09 9.99 0.96
C LYS A 289 -7.37 10.68 2.29
N THR A 290 -8.64 10.92 2.60
CA THR A 290 -9.02 11.35 3.95
C THR A 290 -9.69 10.23 4.72
N LEU A 291 -9.19 10.02 5.92
CA LEU A 291 -9.50 8.92 6.81
C LEU A 291 -10.09 9.46 8.10
N ARG A 292 -11.00 8.68 8.69
CA ARG A 292 -11.58 8.95 10.00
C ARG A 292 -11.70 7.63 10.76
N VAL A 293 -11.26 7.62 12.03
CA VAL A 293 -11.39 6.43 12.89
C VAL A 293 -12.86 6.07 13.11
N ASN A 294 -13.71 7.06 13.32
CA ASN A 294 -15.16 6.91 13.43
C ASN A 294 -15.87 8.22 13.01
N GLN A 295 -17.21 8.23 13.06
CA GLN A 295 -18.02 9.39 12.64
C GLN A 295 -17.77 10.69 13.44
N HIS A 296 -17.17 10.58 14.62
CA HIS A 296 -16.94 11.68 15.54
C HIS A 296 -15.45 12.00 15.72
N SER A 297 -14.56 11.31 15.02
CA SER A 297 -13.11 11.57 15.06
C SER A 297 -12.72 12.61 14.02
N GLN A 298 -11.58 13.26 14.24
CA GLN A 298 -10.97 14.18 13.30
C GLN A 298 -10.66 13.50 11.97
N GLU A 299 -10.67 14.30 10.91
CA GLU A 299 -10.21 13.88 9.60
C GLU A 299 -8.70 13.97 9.51
N LEU A 300 -8.07 12.89 9.06
CA LEU A 300 -6.68 12.86 8.66
C LEU A 300 -6.62 12.78 7.15
N THR A 301 -6.02 13.77 6.49
CA THR A 301 -5.85 13.80 5.05
C THR A 301 -4.39 13.56 4.71
N PHE A 302 -4.13 12.48 3.97
CA PHE A 302 -2.80 12.10 3.55
C PHE A 302 -2.71 12.16 2.02
N PRO A 303 -1.69 12.82 1.44
CA PRO A 303 -1.34 12.58 0.05
C PRO A 303 -0.87 11.13 -0.11
N THR A 304 -1.27 10.47 -1.20
CA THR A 304 -0.91 9.07 -1.47
C THR A 304 0.60 8.92 -1.50
N PHE A 305 1.28 9.73 -2.32
CA PHE A 305 2.74 9.80 -2.37
C PHE A 305 3.23 11.01 -1.60
N TYR A 306 4.26 10.82 -0.79
CA TYR A 306 4.87 11.92 -0.05
C TYR A 306 6.38 11.79 -0.07
N LEU A 307 7.05 12.83 -0.56
CA LEU A 307 8.51 12.90 -0.58
C LEU A 307 8.98 13.66 0.65
N GLY A 308 9.52 12.95 1.64
CA GLY A 308 9.92 13.48 2.93
C GLY A 308 9.23 12.82 4.12
N ASN A 309 9.49 13.35 5.31
CA ASN A 309 9.04 12.74 6.56
C ASN A 309 7.64 13.23 6.96
N ARG A 310 6.64 12.33 6.85
CA ARG A 310 5.23 12.62 7.17
C ARG A 310 5.01 13.07 8.61
N ILE A 311 5.83 12.61 9.56
CA ILE A 311 5.70 12.95 10.98
C ILE A 311 6.26 14.35 11.23
N GLU A 312 7.47 14.63 10.75
CA GLU A 312 8.10 15.96 10.91
C GLU A 312 7.25 17.07 10.26
N ASP A 313 6.62 16.75 9.13
CA ASP A 313 5.72 17.64 8.41
C ASP A 313 4.26 17.66 8.94
N GLN A 314 4.03 17.04 10.11
CA GLN A 314 2.77 17.12 10.86
C GLN A 314 1.53 16.61 10.10
N GLN A 315 1.66 15.60 9.23
CA GLN A 315 0.51 15.05 8.49
C GLN A 315 -0.53 14.35 9.39
N PHE A 316 -0.13 13.92 10.58
CA PHE A 316 -1.03 13.37 11.60
C PHE A 316 -1.77 14.45 12.41
N GLY A 317 -1.64 15.72 12.02
CA GLY A 317 -2.32 16.84 12.64
C GLY A 317 -1.86 17.05 14.08
N THR A 318 -2.81 17.03 15.02
CA THR A 318 -2.52 17.24 16.44
C THR A 318 -2.21 15.96 17.21
N LEU A 319 -2.17 14.79 16.56
CA LEU A 319 -1.88 13.53 17.23
C LEU A 319 -0.40 13.42 17.57
N ASP A 320 -0.12 12.94 18.77
CA ASP A 320 1.22 12.53 19.17
C ASP A 320 1.49 11.14 18.58
N VAL A 321 2.42 11.10 17.63
CA VAL A 321 2.92 9.85 17.03
C VAL A 321 4.07 9.33 17.89
N SER A 322 3.99 8.07 18.29
CA SER A 322 5.01 7.36 19.06
C SER A 322 5.37 6.04 18.38
N GLY A 323 6.62 5.60 18.53
CA GLY A 323 7.19 4.45 17.82
C GLY A 323 8.56 4.78 17.26
N GLU A 324 9.03 3.99 16.29
CA GLU A 324 10.28 4.25 15.56
C GLU A 324 10.06 5.42 14.57
N LEU A 325 10.26 6.65 15.04
CA LEU A 325 10.05 7.87 14.24
C LEU A 325 10.96 7.94 13.00
N ASP A 326 12.12 7.28 13.07
CA ASP A 326 13.04 7.12 11.94
C ASP A 326 12.41 6.30 10.82
N SER A 327 11.28 5.61 11.06
CA SER A 327 10.60 4.84 10.04
C SER A 327 9.96 5.67 8.92
N PHE A 328 9.99 7.00 9.00
CA PHE A 328 9.57 7.89 7.91
C PHE A 328 10.73 8.71 7.31
N ASN A 329 11.99 8.45 7.71
CA ASN A 329 13.17 9.06 7.11
C ASN A 329 13.60 8.33 5.83
N TYR A 330 12.72 8.36 4.83
CA TYR A 330 12.93 7.76 3.51
C TYR A 330 12.60 8.78 2.43
N ASP A 331 13.12 8.55 1.23
CA ASP A 331 12.87 9.42 0.07
C ASP A 331 11.38 9.55 -0.25
N CYS A 332 10.66 8.44 -0.18
CA CYS A 332 9.23 8.39 -0.47
C CYS A 332 8.48 7.55 0.56
N SER A 333 7.29 8.04 0.93
CA SER A 333 6.30 7.32 1.71
C SER A 333 5.02 7.20 0.92
N VAL A 334 4.56 5.97 0.68
CA VAL A 334 3.31 5.65 -0.01
C VAL A 334 2.26 5.24 1.01
N LEU A 335 1.12 5.94 1.04
CA LEU A 335 -0.05 5.47 1.79
C LEU A 335 -0.67 4.29 1.03
N LEU A 336 -0.60 3.09 1.64
CA LEU A 336 -1.21 1.88 1.09
C LEU A 336 -2.71 1.86 1.40
N ASP A 337 -3.08 1.46 2.61
CA ASP A 337 -4.48 1.35 2.98
C ASP A 337 -4.73 1.64 4.45
N SER A 338 -5.99 1.57 4.84
CA SER A 338 -6.45 1.72 6.21
C SER A 338 -7.50 0.67 6.53
N THR A 339 -7.30 -0.06 7.62
CA THR A 339 -8.28 -1.02 8.15
C THR A 339 -8.74 -0.58 9.54
N PHE A 340 -9.68 -1.33 10.13
CA PHE A 340 -10.17 -1.06 11.48
C PHE A 340 -9.91 -2.25 12.40
N LYS A 341 -9.55 -1.93 13.64
CA LYS A 341 -9.45 -2.86 14.75
C LYS A 341 -10.53 -2.50 15.76
N THR A 342 -11.50 -3.40 15.92
CA THR A 342 -12.61 -3.21 16.85
C THR A 342 -12.41 -4.10 18.06
N ILE A 343 -12.44 -3.49 19.24
CA ILE A 343 -12.28 -4.16 20.53
C ILE A 343 -13.62 -4.03 21.26
N GLN A 344 -14.22 -5.16 21.63
CA GLN A 344 -15.41 -5.20 22.49
C GLN A 344 -15.05 -5.92 23.78
N ARG A 345 -15.33 -5.30 24.91
CA ARG A 345 -15.05 -5.87 26.22
C ARG A 345 -16.29 -6.55 26.77
N ASP A 346 -16.14 -7.82 27.10
CA ASP A 346 -17.18 -8.65 27.69
C ASP A 346 -16.69 -9.32 28.97
N GLN A 347 -17.61 -10.04 29.63
CA GLN A 347 -17.32 -10.75 30.87
C GLN A 347 -17.81 -12.18 30.79
N ASP A 348 -16.94 -13.13 31.12
CA ASP A 348 -17.20 -14.57 31.05
C ASP A 348 -16.94 -15.24 32.41
N TRP A 349 -17.38 -16.49 32.54
CA TRP A 349 -17.13 -17.36 33.70
C TRP A 349 -16.38 -18.62 33.26
N PRO A 350 -15.08 -18.50 32.87
CA PRO A 350 -14.30 -19.64 32.38
C PRO A 350 -14.09 -20.73 33.45
N LYS A 351 -14.24 -20.40 34.74
CA LYS A 351 -14.25 -21.34 35.86
C LYS A 351 -15.46 -21.06 36.76
N PRO A 352 -16.08 -22.11 37.36
CA PRO A 352 -17.16 -21.89 38.32
C PRO A 352 -16.62 -21.05 39.49
N LEU A 353 -17.22 -19.87 39.70
CA LEU A 353 -16.93 -18.86 40.75
C LEU A 353 -15.93 -17.73 40.40
N HIS A 354 -15.37 -17.67 39.19
CA HIS A 354 -14.50 -16.54 38.79
C HIS A 354 -15.02 -15.84 37.53
N ARG A 355 -15.47 -14.58 37.70
CA ARG A 355 -15.83 -13.69 36.58
C ARG A 355 -14.57 -13.02 36.07
N VAL A 356 -14.28 -13.18 34.80
CA VAL A 356 -13.08 -12.62 34.15
C VAL A 356 -13.52 -11.74 33.00
N SER A 357 -12.89 -10.57 32.86
CA SER A 357 -13.12 -9.71 31.70
C SER A 357 -12.27 -10.20 30.55
N PHE A 358 -12.76 -10.05 29.33
CA PHE A 358 -12.01 -10.42 28.14
C PHE A 358 -12.40 -9.47 27.00
N ASN A 359 -11.52 -9.36 26.00
CA ASN A 359 -11.76 -8.61 24.78
C ASN A 359 -12.08 -9.58 23.63
N HIS A 360 -13.14 -9.28 22.88
CA HIS A 360 -13.31 -9.69 21.50
C HIS A 360 -12.62 -8.66 20.61
N ILE A 361 -11.71 -9.09 19.74
CA ILE A 361 -10.97 -8.20 18.85
C ILE A 361 -11.16 -8.71 17.42
N ASP A 362 -11.81 -7.90 16.59
CA ASP A 362 -11.94 -8.15 15.16
C ASP A 362 -11.07 -7.13 14.42
N TYR A 363 -10.16 -7.59 13.57
CA TYR A 363 -9.28 -6.73 12.81
C TYR A 363 -8.79 -7.37 11.52
N THR A 364 -8.40 -6.52 10.57
CA THR A 364 -7.76 -6.93 9.33
C THR A 364 -6.41 -6.27 9.25
N THR A 365 -5.38 -7.05 8.94
CA THR A 365 -3.99 -6.58 8.74
C THR A 365 -3.51 -6.90 7.33
N LEU A 366 -2.46 -6.21 6.90
CA LEU A 366 -1.76 -6.51 5.65
C LEU A 366 -0.64 -7.52 5.90
N ASP A 367 -0.29 -8.27 4.88
CA ASP A 367 0.76 -9.29 4.89
C ASP A 367 1.30 -9.47 3.47
N GLU A 368 2.52 -10.00 3.32
CA GLU A 368 3.22 -10.19 2.04
C GLU A 368 3.14 -8.95 1.11
N VAL A 369 3.50 -7.76 1.62
CA VAL A 369 3.40 -6.49 0.87
C VAL A 369 4.55 -6.35 -0.12
N GLU A 370 4.23 -6.27 -1.41
CA GLU A 370 5.17 -6.20 -2.54
C GLU A 370 4.85 -5.02 -3.46
N MET A 371 5.84 -4.22 -3.84
CA MET A 371 5.70 -3.20 -4.88
C MET A 371 5.99 -3.82 -6.25
N ILE A 372 5.02 -3.80 -7.15
CA ILE A 372 5.13 -4.42 -8.47
C ILE A 372 5.59 -3.42 -9.54
N GLU A 373 5.10 -2.19 -9.44
CA GLU A 373 5.30 -1.16 -10.47
C GLU A 373 5.38 0.22 -9.81
N LEU A 374 6.27 1.07 -10.32
CA LEU A 374 6.43 2.45 -9.88
C LEU A 374 6.62 3.35 -11.08
N HIS A 375 5.82 4.41 -11.19
CA HIS A 375 6.08 5.47 -12.16
C HIS A 375 6.57 6.71 -11.43
N TYR A 376 7.79 7.12 -11.76
CA TYR A 376 8.35 8.37 -11.25
C TYR A 376 8.67 9.31 -12.40
N LYS A 377 8.80 10.59 -12.06
CA LYS A 377 9.12 11.64 -13.02
C LYS A 377 10.47 12.24 -12.68
N HIS A 378 11.27 12.48 -13.70
CA HIS A 378 12.52 13.23 -13.60
C HIS A 378 12.71 14.08 -14.85
N ASP A 379 13.02 15.37 -14.69
CA ASP A 379 13.26 16.32 -15.77
C ASP A 379 12.12 16.39 -16.81
N GLY A 380 10.88 16.16 -16.35
CA GLY A 380 9.69 16.18 -17.21
C GLY A 380 9.35 14.85 -17.88
N ILE A 381 10.20 13.84 -17.75
CA ILE A 381 10.07 12.50 -18.34
C ILE A 381 9.45 11.55 -17.32
N VAL A 382 8.49 10.73 -17.74
CA VAL A 382 7.91 9.68 -16.88
C VAL A 382 8.58 8.35 -17.17
N TYR A 383 9.18 7.78 -16.14
CA TYR A 383 9.79 6.45 -16.13
C TYR A 383 8.79 5.47 -15.55
N LYS A 384 8.48 4.41 -16.30
CA LYS A 384 7.57 3.34 -15.89
C LYS A 384 8.43 2.14 -15.52
N CYS A 385 8.50 1.81 -14.24
CA CYS A 385 9.45 0.84 -13.74
C CYS A 385 8.75 -0.46 -13.38
N GLN A 386 9.32 -1.59 -13.80
CA GLN A 386 9.12 -2.82 -13.06
C GLN A 386 9.94 -2.72 -11.77
N VAL A 387 9.29 -2.93 -10.62
CA VAL A 387 9.96 -2.89 -9.34
C VAL A 387 10.37 -4.29 -8.95
N ILE A 388 11.62 -4.39 -8.50
CA ILE A 388 12.18 -5.58 -7.89
C ILE A 388 12.35 -5.22 -6.43
N ASP A 389 11.55 -5.81 -5.55
CA ASP A 389 11.66 -5.76 -4.09
C ASP A 389 11.35 -7.15 -3.50
N GLN A 390 11.67 -7.37 -2.23
CA GLN A 390 11.23 -8.56 -1.51
C GLN A 390 9.92 -8.23 -0.75
N PRO A 391 8.89 -9.11 -0.81
CA PRO A 391 7.67 -8.92 -0.04
C PRO A 391 7.96 -8.77 1.46
N VAL A 392 7.24 -7.87 2.12
CA VAL A 392 7.32 -7.64 3.57
C VAL A 392 6.19 -8.37 4.28
N ASP A 393 6.54 -9.30 5.17
CA ASP A 393 5.58 -10.04 6.00
C ASP A 393 5.08 -9.17 7.17
N GLU A 394 3.87 -9.46 7.67
CA GLU A 394 3.24 -8.73 8.80
C GLU A 394 4.18 -8.60 10.02
N ASP A 395 4.92 -9.67 10.32
CA ASP A 395 5.81 -9.76 11.48
C ASP A 395 7.01 -8.79 11.39
N ASP A 396 7.35 -8.31 10.20
CA ASP A 396 8.46 -7.39 9.94
C ASP A 396 7.99 -5.92 9.86
N PHE A 397 6.70 -5.64 10.06
CA PHE A 397 6.18 -4.28 10.04
C PHE A 397 6.69 -3.46 11.22
N GLN A 398 7.10 -2.23 10.95
CA GLN A 398 7.37 -1.26 11.99
C GLN A 398 6.07 -0.72 12.57
N GLN A 399 5.94 -0.82 13.89
CA GLN A 399 4.69 -0.46 14.58
C GLN A 399 4.83 0.88 15.29
N GLY A 400 3.84 1.75 15.06
CA GLY A 400 3.68 3.00 15.77
C GLY A 400 2.25 3.21 16.24
N THR A 401 2.05 4.20 17.10
CA THR A 401 0.71 4.63 17.51
C THR A 401 0.58 6.14 17.41
N ALA A 402 -0.57 6.60 16.90
CA ALA A 402 -0.93 8.01 16.86
C ALA A 402 -2.10 8.23 17.82
N ARG A 403 -1.84 9.00 18.89
CA ARG A 403 -2.81 9.22 19.97
C ARG A 403 -3.14 10.70 20.11
N PRO A 404 -4.36 11.05 20.53
CA PRO A 404 -4.63 12.40 20.98
C PRO A 404 -3.63 12.75 22.09
N PRO A 405 -3.12 14.00 22.12
CA PRO A 405 -2.16 14.40 23.13
C PRO A 405 -2.79 14.17 24.50
N GLN A 406 -2.07 13.50 25.39
CA GLN A 406 -2.58 13.22 26.72
C GLN A 406 -2.88 14.55 27.40
N SER A 407 -4.17 14.85 27.53
CA SER A 407 -4.62 15.91 28.40
C SER A 407 -4.21 15.52 29.82
N ASP A 408 -3.19 16.19 30.38
CA ASP A 408 -2.81 16.07 31.79
C ASP A 408 -4.01 16.30 32.73
N SER A 409 -5.05 16.97 32.23
CA SER A 409 -6.35 17.14 32.87
C SER A 409 -7.19 15.86 32.75
N PRO A 410 -7.52 15.19 33.86
CA PRO A 410 -8.40 14.03 33.87
C PRO A 410 -9.77 14.33 33.24
N TRP A 411 -10.48 13.31 32.73
CA TRP A 411 -11.83 13.44 32.15
C TRP A 411 -12.84 14.23 33.02
N TRP A 412 -12.69 14.17 34.35
CA TRP A 412 -13.55 14.92 35.27
C TRP A 412 -13.29 16.44 35.20
N GLU A 413 -12.08 16.87 34.88
CA GLU A 413 -11.76 18.29 34.65
C GLU A 413 -12.41 18.81 33.38
N GLN A 414 -12.49 18.00 32.32
CA GLN A 414 -13.21 18.35 31.09
C GLN A 414 -14.72 18.52 31.35
N ILE A 415 -15.33 17.64 32.16
CA ILE A 415 -16.73 17.77 32.58
C ILE A 415 -16.93 19.03 33.42
N LEU A 416 -16.03 19.31 34.36
CA LEU A 416 -16.09 20.54 35.15
C LEU A 416 -15.94 21.78 34.27
N GLU A 417 -15.16 21.72 33.21
CA GLU A 417 -15.03 22.83 32.26
C GLU A 417 -16.28 23.01 31.41
N ALA A 418 -16.91 21.92 30.95
CA ALA A 418 -18.22 21.96 30.31
C ALA A 418 -19.28 22.59 31.24
N PHE A 419 -19.32 22.18 32.52
CA PHE A 419 -20.18 22.81 33.51
C PHE A 419 -19.85 24.30 33.70
N ARG A 420 -18.57 24.68 33.69
CA ARG A 420 -18.18 26.09 33.77
C ARG A 420 -18.76 26.90 32.60
N ILE A 421 -18.61 26.40 31.38
CA ILE A 421 -19.07 27.05 30.15
C ILE A 421 -20.60 27.22 30.19
N VAL A 422 -21.33 26.15 30.48
CA VAL A 422 -22.80 26.18 30.59
C VAL A 422 -23.26 27.14 31.69
N GLY A 423 -22.62 27.11 32.86
CA GLY A 423 -22.96 28.00 33.95
C GLY A 423 -22.64 29.46 33.68
N ALA A 424 -21.52 29.76 33.00
CA ALA A 424 -21.18 31.10 32.55
C ALA A 424 -22.22 31.63 31.55
N TRP A 425 -22.68 30.78 30.63
CA TRP A 425 -23.73 31.13 29.66
C TRP A 425 -25.04 31.48 30.35
N ILE A 426 -25.47 30.67 31.32
CA ILE A 426 -26.71 30.88 32.06
C ILE A 426 -26.63 32.13 32.92
N LEU A 427 -25.52 32.34 33.64
CA LEU A 427 -25.32 33.54 34.44
C LEU A 427 -25.26 34.80 33.56
N GLY A 428 -24.70 34.68 32.35
CA GLY A 428 -24.72 35.72 31.33
C GLY A 428 -26.12 36.11 30.86
N LEU A 429 -27.08 35.17 30.79
CA LEU A 429 -28.49 35.48 30.49
C LEU A 429 -29.16 36.36 31.57
N PHE A 430 -28.63 36.35 32.79
CA PHE A 430 -29.13 37.14 33.91
C PHE A 430 -28.24 38.34 34.24
N ASP A 431 -27.25 38.64 33.39
CA ASP A 431 -26.28 39.73 33.57
C ASP A 431 -25.48 39.62 34.90
N LEU A 432 -25.25 38.37 35.33
CA LEU A 432 -24.52 38.05 36.56
C LEU A 432 -23.10 37.59 36.23
N ALA A 433 -22.10 38.32 36.73
CA ALA A 433 -20.71 37.87 36.71
C ALA A 433 -20.40 37.10 38.00
N ALA A 434 -20.02 35.82 37.89
CA ALA A 434 -19.65 35.00 39.04
C ALA A 434 -18.26 34.36 38.87
N PRO A 435 -17.55 34.07 39.97
CA PRO A 435 -16.29 33.31 39.94
C PRO A 435 -16.44 31.94 39.27
N SER A 436 -15.35 31.43 38.69
CA SER A 436 -15.33 30.16 37.93
C SER A 436 -15.93 28.97 38.68
N PHE A 437 -15.70 28.86 39.99
CA PHE A 437 -16.29 27.81 40.83
C PHE A 437 -17.83 27.87 40.88
N VAL A 438 -18.40 29.08 40.96
CA VAL A 438 -19.87 29.28 40.96
C VAL A 438 -20.46 28.94 39.61
N GLN A 439 -19.78 29.30 38.52
CA GLN A 439 -20.17 28.92 37.16
C GLN A 439 -20.24 27.38 37.04
N LYS A 440 -19.22 26.66 37.54
CA LYS A 440 -19.21 25.18 37.54
C LYS A 440 -20.43 24.59 38.27
N ILE A 441 -20.78 25.11 39.45
CA ILE A 441 -21.94 24.63 40.21
C ILE A 441 -23.25 24.90 39.46
N VAL A 442 -23.42 26.13 38.95
CA VAL A 442 -24.64 26.52 38.23
C VAL A 442 -24.82 25.66 36.98
N GLY A 443 -23.76 25.45 36.19
CA GLY A 443 -23.81 24.60 35.03
C GLY A 443 -24.09 23.14 35.37
N ALA A 444 -23.47 22.60 36.43
CA ALA A 444 -23.75 21.25 36.90
C ALA A 444 -25.24 21.08 37.26
N VAL A 445 -25.80 21.99 38.06
CA VAL A 445 -27.21 21.97 38.47
C VAL A 445 -28.13 22.03 37.25
N VAL A 446 -27.81 22.87 36.27
CA VAL A 446 -28.66 23.01 35.08
C VAL A 446 -28.53 21.80 34.16
N CYS A 447 -27.33 21.22 34.00
CA CYS A 447 -27.17 19.96 33.29
C CYS A 447 -27.97 18.83 33.96
N PHE A 448 -27.95 18.73 35.29
CA PHE A 448 -28.75 17.75 36.05
C PHE A 448 -30.26 17.97 35.89
N ILE A 449 -30.73 19.21 36.00
CA ILE A 449 -32.16 19.54 35.80
C ILE A 449 -32.55 19.27 34.34
N GLY A 450 -31.68 19.60 33.38
CA GLY A 450 -31.85 19.32 31.97
C GLY A 450 -32.06 17.83 31.71
N VAL A 451 -31.20 16.97 32.24
CA VAL A 451 -31.33 15.50 32.14
C VAL A 451 -32.66 15.00 32.74
N LEU A 452 -33.10 15.57 33.87
CA LEU A 452 -34.39 15.21 34.49
C LEU A 452 -35.61 15.74 33.71
N LEU A 453 -35.47 16.85 33.00
CA LEU A 453 -36.55 17.45 32.20
C LEU A 453 -36.63 16.86 30.79
N ILE A 454 -35.56 16.27 30.24
CA ILE A 454 -35.57 15.63 28.91
C ILE A 454 -36.73 14.62 28.76
N PRO A 455 -36.98 13.68 29.69
CA PRO A 455 -38.12 12.77 29.60
C PRO A 455 -39.47 13.49 29.59
N ALA A 456 -39.61 14.56 30.37
CA ALA A 456 -40.84 15.35 30.43
C ALA A 456 -41.07 16.14 29.13
N ILE A 457 -40.01 16.75 28.58
CA ILE A 457 -40.02 17.48 27.31
C ILE A 457 -40.31 16.54 26.14
N ILE A 458 -39.70 15.35 26.09
CA ILE A 458 -39.98 14.32 25.08
C ILE A 458 -41.45 13.90 25.17
N ARG A 459 -41.98 13.66 26.37
CA ARG A 459 -43.40 13.30 26.57
C ARG A 459 -44.33 14.41 26.11
N LEU A 460 -43.94 15.67 26.32
CA LEU A 460 -44.71 16.85 25.91
C LEU A 460 -44.65 17.03 24.38
N LEU A 461 -43.49 16.80 23.76
CA LEU A 461 -43.32 16.76 22.29
C LEU A 461 -44.12 15.64 21.65
N ILE A 462 -44.12 14.42 22.21
CA ILE A 462 -44.93 13.29 21.73
C ILE A 462 -46.43 13.65 21.79
N ASN A 463 -46.87 14.28 22.89
CA ASN A 463 -48.26 14.72 23.04
C ASN A 463 -48.61 15.85 22.07
N LEU A 464 -47.69 16.80 21.84
CA LEU A 464 -47.85 17.89 20.88
C LEU A 464 -47.97 17.35 19.45
N ILE A 465 -47.07 16.44 19.07
CA ILE A 465 -47.08 15.78 17.75
C ILE A 465 -48.36 14.95 17.59
N SER A 466 -48.76 14.19 18.61
CA SER A 466 -50.02 13.44 18.59
C SER A 466 -51.25 14.36 18.46
N SER A 467 -51.23 15.51 19.11
CA SER A 467 -52.29 16.51 19.00
C SER A 467 -52.33 17.15 17.62
N ILE A 468 -51.18 17.46 17.02
CA ILE A 468 -51.07 18.03 15.67
C ILE A 468 -51.52 17.01 14.62
N ILE A 469 -51.09 15.74 14.74
CA ILE A 469 -51.53 14.64 13.86
C ILE A 469 -53.05 14.46 13.96
N ASN A 470 -53.62 14.44 15.17
CA ASN A 470 -55.06 14.36 15.35
C ASN A 470 -55.83 15.58 14.84
N MET A 471 -55.20 16.74 14.71
CA MET A 471 -55.81 17.95 14.14
C MET A 471 -55.71 18.01 12.61
N ILE A 472 -54.77 17.28 12.01
CA ILE A 472 -54.57 17.22 10.55
C ILE A 472 -55.35 16.05 9.92
N PHE A 473 -55.54 14.94 10.65
CA PHE A 473 -56.17 13.71 10.14
C PHE A 473 -57.60 13.45 10.67
N LYS A 474 -58.18 14.40 11.41
CA LYS A 474 -59.64 14.55 11.60
C LYS A 474 -60.10 15.78 10.85
#